data_AF-A0A661HGD4-F1
#
_entry.id   AF-A0A661HGD4-F1
#
_cell.length_a   1.000
_cell.length_b   1.000
_cell.length_c   1.000
_cell.angle_alpha   90.00
_cell.angle_beta   90.00
_cell.angle_gamma   90.00
#
_symmetry.space_group_name_H-M   'P 1'
#
loop_
_entity.id
_entity.type
_entity.pdbx_description
1 polymer ?
#
loop_
_entity_poly.entity_id
_entity_poly.type
_entity_poly.pdbx_seq_one_letter_code
_entity_poly.pdbx_strand_id
1 'polypeptide(L)'
;MTTICFKEKIMASDSHIVGAYIDQLSADKIYQCGNFLIGCAGAVSDIKKFIAYIDNGWREIDLPKEVVDTFEALAYDMSDGQLWYYDGSYTGVETGEISAIGSGQGFAMGAMLAGSDAAEAVAIASELDPYTGGEIKVYHLEEELEAPPEVEEPVSKKTKKKKKKHGKAL
;
A
#
# COMPACT_ATOMS: atom_id res chain seq x y z
N MET A 1 -4.83 -16.99 -8.42
CA MET A 1 -5.70 -17.52 -7.35
C MET A 1 -5.21 -16.94 -6.04
N THR A 2 -5.95 -15.96 -5.54
CA THR A 2 -5.59 -15.06 -4.44
C THR A 2 -6.85 -14.29 -4.05
N THR A 3 -6.97 -13.87 -2.79
CA THR A 3 -7.84 -12.75 -2.42
C THR A 3 -7.00 -11.70 -1.72
N ILE A 4 -7.10 -10.47 -2.22
CA ILE A 4 -6.54 -9.28 -1.57
C ILE A 4 -7.67 -8.31 -1.29
N CYS A 5 -7.61 -7.67 -0.13
CA CYS A 5 -8.58 -6.68 0.31
C CYS A 5 -7.85 -5.42 0.76
N PHE A 6 -8.44 -4.27 0.49
CA PHE A 6 -8.05 -2.98 1.03
C PHE A 6 -9.28 -2.30 1.61
N LYS A 7 -9.18 -1.87 2.87
CA LYS A 7 -10.18 -1.04 3.56
C LYS A 7 -9.51 -0.30 4.70
N GLU A 8 -9.82 1.00 4.84
CA GLU A 8 -9.40 1.83 5.99
C GLU A 8 -7.88 1.72 6.27
N LYS A 9 -7.05 1.85 5.24
CA LYS A 9 -5.59 1.78 5.35
C LYS A 9 -5.06 0.41 5.82
N ILE A 10 -5.88 -0.63 5.74
CA ILE A 10 -5.49 -2.02 5.96
C ILE A 10 -5.49 -2.75 4.62
N MET A 11 -4.35 -3.30 4.22
CA MET A 11 -4.26 -4.24 3.11
C MET A 11 -4.05 -5.64 3.65
N ALA A 12 -4.91 -6.57 3.24
CA ALA A 12 -4.83 -7.96 3.67
C ALA A 12 -4.82 -8.91 2.47
N SER A 13 -4.18 -10.06 2.61
CA SER A 13 -4.15 -11.11 1.60
C SER A 13 -4.13 -12.49 2.22
N ASP A 14 -4.61 -13.47 1.48
CA ASP A 14 -4.38 -14.88 1.79
C ASP A 14 -2.96 -15.30 1.39
N SER A 15 -2.43 -16.40 1.96
CA SER A 15 -1.09 -16.88 1.63
C SER A 15 -1.06 -18.14 0.77
N HIS A 16 -2.23 -18.63 0.36
CA HIS A 16 -2.39 -19.87 -0.38
C HIS A 16 -1.73 -19.80 -1.77
N ILE A 17 -1.03 -20.86 -2.16
CA ILE A 17 -0.57 -21.04 -3.54
C ILE A 17 -1.31 -22.22 -4.13
N VAL A 18 -2.07 -21.98 -5.19
CA VAL A 18 -2.90 -23.00 -5.82
C VAL A 18 -2.64 -23.05 -7.32
N GLY A 19 -2.57 -24.26 -7.86
CA GLY A 19 -2.49 -24.58 -9.28
C GLY A 19 -3.45 -25.73 -9.61
N ALA A 20 -2.92 -26.80 -10.21
CA ALA A 20 -3.68 -28.06 -10.32
C ALA A 20 -3.86 -28.78 -8.96
N TYR A 21 -3.15 -28.31 -7.94
CA TYR A 21 -3.19 -28.80 -6.55
C TYR A 21 -2.86 -27.63 -5.62
N ILE A 22 -3.10 -27.83 -4.32
CA ILE A 22 -2.67 -26.92 -3.26
C ILE A 22 -1.19 -27.17 -2.99
N ASP A 23 -0.37 -26.14 -3.19
CA ASP A 23 1.03 -26.20 -2.79
C ASP A 23 1.15 -26.07 -1.27
N GLN A 24 2.18 -26.67 -0.67
CA GLN A 24 2.43 -26.62 0.77
C GLN A 24 3.22 -25.37 1.18
N LEU A 25 3.67 -24.57 0.21
CA LEU A 25 4.32 -23.30 0.44
C LEU A 25 3.31 -22.20 0.76
N SER A 26 3.74 -21.25 1.60
CA SER A 26 3.04 -20.00 1.87
C SER A 26 3.69 -18.87 1.06
N ALA A 27 2.88 -18.00 0.46
CA ALA A 27 3.35 -16.82 -0.26
C ALA A 27 2.97 -15.52 0.43
N ASP A 28 3.89 -14.56 0.43
CA ASP A 28 3.54 -13.15 0.58
C ASP A 28 3.09 -12.60 -0.77
N LYS A 29 1.92 -11.95 -0.79
CA LYS A 29 1.29 -11.41 -2.00
C LYS A 29 1.18 -9.89 -2.00
N ILE A 30 1.68 -9.28 -0.94
CA ILE A 30 1.77 -7.84 -0.72
C ILE A 30 3.24 -7.46 -0.78
N TYR A 31 3.56 -6.46 -1.59
CA TYR A 31 4.89 -5.98 -1.89
C TYR A 31 5.01 -4.51 -1.51
N GLN A 32 6.14 -4.11 -0.96
CA GLN A 32 6.46 -2.69 -0.75
C GLN A 32 7.48 -2.24 -1.81
N CYS A 33 7.11 -1.26 -2.62
CA CYS A 33 7.92 -0.73 -3.72
C CYS A 33 8.02 0.79 -3.62
N GLY A 34 9.11 1.30 -3.05
CA GLY A 34 9.24 2.71 -2.71
C GLY A 34 8.10 3.18 -1.80
N ASN A 35 7.30 4.13 -2.27
CA ASN A 35 6.14 4.67 -1.54
C ASN A 35 4.86 3.85 -1.74
N PHE A 36 4.91 2.73 -2.46
CA PHE A 36 3.74 1.91 -2.71
C PHE A 36 3.66 0.68 -1.82
N LEU A 37 2.45 0.37 -1.36
CA LEU A 37 2.07 -0.95 -0.86
C LEU A 37 1.15 -1.61 -1.90
N ILE A 38 1.57 -2.75 -2.44
CA ILE A 38 0.98 -3.36 -3.63
C ILE A 38 0.56 -4.79 -3.35
N GLY A 39 -0.73 -5.06 -3.38
CA GLY A 39 -1.25 -6.43 -3.39
C GLY A 39 -1.44 -6.92 -4.82
N CYS A 40 -0.94 -8.11 -5.16
CA CYS A 40 -1.10 -8.69 -6.49
C CYS A 40 -1.79 -10.06 -6.50
N ALA A 41 -2.72 -10.24 -7.44
CA ALA A 41 -3.38 -11.50 -7.74
C ALA A 41 -3.07 -11.94 -9.18
N GLY A 42 -3.02 -13.25 -9.44
CA GLY A 42 -2.83 -13.79 -10.80
C GLY A 42 -1.50 -14.50 -11.02
N ALA A 43 -1.00 -14.50 -12.26
CA ALA A 43 0.21 -15.23 -12.62
C ALA A 43 1.47 -14.59 -12.02
N VAL A 44 2.21 -15.38 -11.21
CA VAL A 44 3.44 -14.93 -10.53
C VAL A 44 4.50 -14.38 -11.49
N SER A 45 4.58 -14.91 -12.72
CA SER A 45 5.52 -14.41 -13.73
C SER A 45 5.23 -12.98 -14.16
N ASP A 46 3.95 -12.61 -14.26
CA ASP A 46 3.53 -11.29 -14.73
C ASP A 46 3.55 -10.30 -13.57
N ILE A 47 3.14 -10.74 -12.37
CA ILE A 47 3.31 -9.98 -11.12
C ILE A 47 4.77 -9.55 -10.94
N LYS A 48 5.75 -10.44 -11.15
CA LYS A 48 7.17 -10.07 -11.02
C LYS A 48 7.62 -9.00 -12.01
N LYS A 49 7.07 -8.99 -13.23
CA LYS A 49 7.36 -7.93 -14.22
C LYS A 49 6.71 -6.61 -13.78
N PHE A 50 5.47 -6.66 -13.30
CA PHE A 50 4.74 -5.51 -12.80
C PHE A 50 5.42 -4.88 -11.59
N ILE A 51 5.83 -5.67 -10.61
CA ILE A 51 6.57 -5.19 -9.44
C ILE A 51 7.89 -4.54 -9.87
N ALA A 52 8.65 -5.16 -10.77
CA ALA A 52 9.86 -4.55 -11.31
C ALA A 52 9.58 -3.24 -12.06
N TYR A 53 8.46 -3.15 -12.77
CA TYR A 53 8.03 -1.92 -13.46
C TYR A 53 7.76 -0.78 -12.46
N ILE A 54 6.95 -1.02 -11.42
CA ILE A 54 6.64 -0.01 -10.41
C ILE A 54 7.88 0.41 -9.61
N ASP A 55 8.75 -0.54 -9.25
CA ASP A 55 9.98 -0.28 -8.50
C ASP A 55 10.96 0.65 -9.25
N ASN A 56 10.89 0.66 -10.58
CA ASN A 56 11.66 1.60 -11.41
C ASN A 56 11.01 2.98 -11.57
N GLY A 57 9.89 3.27 -10.88
CA GLY A 57 9.23 4.57 -10.83
C GLY A 57 8.28 4.87 -11.99
N TRP A 58 7.90 3.86 -12.77
CA TRP A 58 7.01 4.04 -13.91
C TRP A 58 5.57 3.81 -13.45
N ARG A 59 4.76 4.87 -13.42
CA ARG A 59 3.36 4.82 -12.97
C ARG A 59 2.36 4.86 -14.13
N GLU A 60 2.77 5.41 -15.27
CA GLU A 60 1.93 5.67 -16.44
C GLU A 60 2.74 5.41 -17.71
N ILE A 61 2.65 4.21 -18.26
CA ILE A 61 3.09 3.94 -19.63
C ILE A 61 2.10 3.00 -20.29
N ASP A 62 1.63 3.39 -21.48
CA ASP A 62 1.05 2.46 -22.44
C ASP A 62 2.15 1.53 -22.96
N LEU A 63 2.27 0.34 -22.37
CA LEU A 63 3.00 -0.75 -23.00
C LEU A 63 2.17 -1.30 -24.18
N PRO A 64 2.82 -1.81 -25.25
CA PRO A 64 2.11 -2.30 -26.42
C PRO A 64 1.07 -3.36 -26.03
N LYS A 65 -0.15 -3.20 -26.56
CA LYS A 65 -1.41 -3.94 -26.32
C LYS A 65 -1.36 -5.47 -26.50
N GLU A 66 -0.18 -6.06 -26.69
CA GLU A 66 0.00 -7.47 -27.03
C GLU A 66 0.25 -8.37 -25.81
N VAL A 67 0.31 -7.81 -24.60
CA VAL A 67 0.46 -8.62 -23.39
C VAL A 67 -0.91 -8.74 -22.72
N VAL A 68 -1.57 -9.87 -22.93
CA VAL A 68 -2.72 -10.29 -22.11
C VAL A 68 -2.15 -10.77 -20.79
N ASP A 69 -1.69 -9.83 -19.96
CA ASP A 69 -1.13 -10.13 -18.66
C ASP A 69 -2.27 -10.58 -17.74
N THR A 70 -2.08 -11.70 -17.05
CA THR A 70 -3.13 -12.38 -16.27
C THR A 70 -3.06 -12.04 -14.78
N PHE A 71 -2.75 -10.77 -14.48
CA PHE A 71 -2.65 -10.28 -13.12
C PHE A 71 -3.65 -9.16 -12.84
N GLU A 72 -3.96 -8.99 -11.56
CA GLU A 72 -4.66 -7.83 -11.01
C GLU A 72 -3.79 -7.27 -9.88
N ALA A 73 -3.82 -5.95 -9.67
CA ALA A 73 -3.13 -5.35 -8.54
C ALA A 73 -3.93 -4.21 -7.90
N LEU A 74 -3.80 -4.08 -6.59
CA LEU A 74 -4.16 -2.90 -5.82
C LEU A 74 -2.87 -2.26 -5.31
N ALA A 75 -2.59 -1.03 -5.73
CA ALA A 75 -1.41 -0.29 -5.31
C ALA A 75 -1.84 0.96 -4.52
N TYR A 76 -1.54 0.98 -3.22
CA TYR A 76 -1.75 2.14 -2.37
C TYR A 76 -0.49 3.01 -2.39
N ASP A 77 -0.61 4.26 -2.83
CA ASP A 77 0.46 5.24 -2.76
C ASP A 77 0.46 5.92 -1.39
N MET A 78 1.47 5.65 -0.57
CA MET A 78 1.61 6.21 0.77
C MET A 78 1.91 7.72 0.75
N SER A 79 2.29 8.30 -0.39
CA SER A 79 2.63 9.73 -0.49
C SER A 79 1.42 10.65 -0.67
N ASP A 80 0.35 10.18 -1.32
CA ASP A 80 -0.88 10.94 -1.53
C ASP A 80 -2.15 10.25 -1.01
N GLY A 81 -2.02 9.00 -0.54
CA GLY A 81 -3.10 8.21 0.01
C GLY A 81 -4.04 7.60 -1.03
N GLN A 82 -3.71 7.63 -2.31
CA GLN A 82 -4.56 7.11 -3.39
C GLN A 82 -4.41 5.60 -3.56
N LEU A 83 -5.51 4.94 -3.92
CA LEU A 83 -5.53 3.53 -4.28
C LEU A 83 -5.74 3.36 -5.78
N TRP A 84 -4.84 2.61 -6.40
CA TRP A 84 -4.85 2.33 -7.83
C TRP A 84 -5.16 0.86 -8.09
N TYR A 85 -5.98 0.60 -9.10
CA TYR A 85 -6.31 -0.71 -9.60
C TYR A 85 -5.68 -0.96 -10.97
N TYR A 86 -5.13 -2.16 -11.16
CA TYR A 86 -4.54 -2.63 -12.41
C TYR A 86 -5.18 -3.96 -12.79
N ASP A 87 -5.56 -4.12 -14.06
CA ASP A 87 -6.31 -5.25 -14.62
C ASP A 87 -5.54 -5.99 -15.73
N GLY A 88 -4.24 -6.20 -15.51
CA GLY A 88 -3.33 -6.74 -16.53
C GLY A 88 -2.81 -5.66 -17.48
N SER A 89 -3.27 -4.43 -17.32
CA SER A 89 -2.63 -3.24 -17.90
C SER A 89 -1.55 -2.68 -16.97
N TYR A 90 -0.58 -1.94 -17.52
CA TYR A 90 0.41 -1.17 -16.74
C TYR A 90 -0.05 0.27 -16.50
N THR A 91 -1.30 0.56 -16.87
CA THR A 91 -1.95 1.86 -16.68
C THR A 91 -2.98 1.69 -15.59
N GLY A 92 -2.69 2.22 -14.40
CA GLY A 92 -3.59 2.13 -13.26
C GLY A 92 -4.81 3.03 -13.44
N VAL A 93 -5.93 2.62 -12.86
CA VAL A 93 -7.10 3.48 -12.67
C VAL A 93 -7.31 3.70 -11.18
N GLU A 94 -7.64 4.92 -10.78
CA GLU A 94 -8.01 5.20 -9.39
C GLU A 94 -9.26 4.39 -9.00
N THR A 95 -9.25 3.82 -7.80
CA THR A 95 -10.37 3.02 -7.26
C THR A 95 -10.73 3.48 -5.85
N GLY A 96 -11.89 3.02 -5.35
CA GLY A 96 -12.37 3.38 -4.03
C GLY A 96 -11.59 2.74 -2.88
N GLU A 97 -11.65 3.38 -1.71
CA GLU A 97 -10.99 2.94 -0.47
C GLU A 97 -11.49 1.60 0.11
N ILE A 98 -12.53 1.01 -0.48
CA ILE A 98 -12.97 -0.36 -0.23
C ILE A 98 -12.82 -1.11 -1.55
N SER A 99 -11.81 -1.96 -1.64
CA SER A 99 -11.50 -2.69 -2.87
C SER A 99 -11.03 -4.10 -2.55
N ALA A 100 -11.37 -5.05 -3.41
CA ALA A 100 -10.82 -6.40 -3.38
C ALA A 100 -10.54 -6.89 -4.79
N ILE A 101 -9.54 -7.75 -4.93
CA ILE A 101 -9.15 -8.37 -6.21
C ILE A 101 -8.93 -9.88 -6.05
N GLY A 102 -8.90 -10.59 -7.18
CA GLY A 102 -8.68 -12.03 -7.23
C GLY A 102 -9.94 -12.87 -7.06
N SER A 103 -9.78 -14.17 -6.82
CA SER A 103 -10.85 -15.17 -6.95
C SER A 103 -11.95 -15.03 -5.89
N GLY A 104 -11.61 -14.62 -4.67
CA GLY A 104 -12.58 -14.43 -3.59
C GLY A 104 -13.13 -13.01 -3.46
N GLN A 105 -12.83 -12.11 -4.41
CA GLN A 105 -13.18 -10.69 -4.31
C GLN A 105 -14.67 -10.43 -4.06
N GLY A 106 -15.57 -11.23 -4.66
CA GLY A 106 -17.01 -11.03 -4.51
C GLY A 106 -17.49 -11.26 -3.08
N PHE A 107 -16.95 -12.29 -2.41
CA PHE A 107 -17.26 -12.59 -1.00
C PHE A 107 -16.67 -11.53 -0.09
N ALA A 108 -15.42 -11.16 -0.33
CA ALA A 108 -14.71 -10.16 0.46
C ALA A 108 -15.36 -8.77 0.36
N MET A 109 -15.73 -8.32 -0.84
CA MET A 109 -16.44 -7.05 -1.02
C MET A 109 -17.76 -7.03 -0.25
N GLY A 110 -18.53 -8.12 -0.32
CA GLY A 110 -19.76 -8.26 0.47
C GLY A 110 -19.50 -8.15 1.98
N ALA A 111 -18.46 -8.83 2.47
CA ALA A 111 -18.08 -8.80 3.88
C ALA A 111 -17.64 -7.39 4.35
N MET A 112 -16.82 -6.69 3.56
CA MET A 112 -16.36 -5.34 3.88
C MET A 112 -17.50 -4.32 3.88
N LEU A 113 -18.42 -4.42 2.90
CA LEU A 113 -19.62 -3.59 2.83
C LEU A 113 -20.60 -3.89 3.97
N ALA A 114 -20.57 -5.11 4.52
CA ALA A 114 -21.33 -5.50 5.71
C ALA A 114 -20.66 -5.08 7.04
N GLY A 115 -19.48 -4.45 6.99
CA GLY A 115 -18.80 -3.87 8.14
C GLY A 115 -17.49 -4.53 8.53
N SER A 116 -17.12 -5.65 7.93
CA SER A 116 -15.85 -6.35 8.24
C SER A 116 -14.64 -5.49 7.83
N ASP A 117 -13.52 -5.63 8.54
CA ASP A 117 -12.24 -5.07 8.07
C ASP A 117 -11.65 -5.89 6.91
N ALA A 118 -10.52 -5.45 6.35
CA ALA A 118 -9.89 -6.13 5.21
C ALA A 118 -9.43 -7.56 5.55
N ALA A 119 -8.91 -7.81 6.76
CA ALA A 119 -8.42 -9.11 7.18
C ALA A 119 -9.57 -10.09 7.44
N GLU A 120 -10.61 -9.63 8.13
CA GLU A 120 -11.86 -10.37 8.34
C GLU A 120 -12.53 -10.74 7.01
N ALA A 121 -12.51 -9.83 6.02
CA ALA A 121 -13.06 -10.09 4.70
C ALA A 121 -12.31 -11.19 3.95
N VAL A 122 -10.97 -11.24 4.03
CA VAL A 122 -10.17 -12.36 3.49
C VAL A 122 -10.52 -13.66 4.21
N ALA A 123 -10.68 -13.62 5.53
CA ALA A 123 -11.07 -14.80 6.32
C ALA A 123 -12.43 -15.35 5.86
N ILE A 124 -13.43 -14.48 5.73
CA ILE A 124 -14.76 -14.86 5.24
C ILE A 124 -14.68 -15.40 3.80
N ALA A 125 -13.89 -14.78 2.93
CA ALA A 125 -13.69 -15.27 1.58
C ALA A 125 -13.05 -16.67 1.56
N SER A 126 -12.12 -16.97 2.48
CA SER A 126 -11.45 -18.28 2.58
C SER A 126 -12.38 -19.44 2.94
N GLU A 127 -13.54 -19.16 3.55
CA GLU A 127 -14.56 -20.18 3.85
C GLU A 127 -15.40 -20.57 2.62
N LEU A 128 -15.37 -19.76 1.56
CA LEU A 128 -16.26 -19.86 0.40
C LEU A 128 -15.53 -20.05 -0.94
N ASP A 129 -14.41 -19.37 -1.13
CA ASP A 129 -13.56 -19.49 -2.32
C ASP A 129 -12.50 -20.59 -2.12
N PRO A 130 -12.56 -21.71 -2.87
CA PRO A 130 -11.61 -22.82 -2.70
C PRO A 130 -10.16 -22.45 -3.04
N TYR A 131 -9.95 -21.29 -3.64
CA TYR A 131 -8.64 -20.79 -4.06
C TYR A 131 -8.03 -19.76 -3.10
N THR A 132 -8.73 -19.43 -2.02
CA THR A 132 -8.30 -18.49 -0.98
C THR A 132 -8.07 -19.25 0.32
N GLY A 133 -6.95 -19.01 0.99
CA GLY A 133 -6.70 -19.63 2.29
C GLY A 133 -5.28 -19.49 2.82
N GLY A 134 -4.90 -20.40 3.72
CA GLY A 134 -3.62 -20.32 4.43
C GLY A 134 -3.64 -19.25 5.53
N GLU A 135 -2.47 -18.68 5.80
CA GLU A 135 -2.34 -17.59 6.78
C GLU A 135 -2.80 -16.28 6.15
N ILE A 136 -3.54 -15.46 6.91
CA ILE A 136 -3.92 -14.12 6.46
C ILE A 136 -2.78 -13.17 6.79
N LYS A 137 -2.19 -12.57 5.76
CA LYS A 137 -1.16 -11.54 5.86
C LYS A 137 -1.82 -10.18 5.89
N VAL A 138 -1.48 -9.34 6.87
CA VAL A 138 -2.11 -8.05 7.11
C VAL A 138 -1.04 -6.96 7.22
N TYR A 139 -1.28 -5.85 6.54
CA TYR A 139 -0.45 -4.66 6.56
C TYR A 139 -1.30 -3.47 6.97
N HIS A 140 -0.91 -2.82 8.07
CA HIS A 140 -1.50 -1.57 8.53
C HIS A 140 -0.62 -0.43 8.03
N LEU A 141 -1.20 0.51 7.29
CA LEU A 141 -0.52 1.72 6.87
C LEU A 141 -0.65 2.73 8.03
N GLU A 142 0.43 2.94 8.76
CA GLU A 142 0.46 3.94 9.85
C GLU A 142 0.24 5.34 9.27
N GLU A 143 -0.57 6.16 9.95
CA GLU A 143 -0.56 7.59 9.70
C GLU A 143 0.76 8.15 10.23
N GLU A 144 1.53 8.82 9.35
CA GLU A 144 2.64 9.64 9.79
C GLU A 144 2.04 10.73 10.70
N LEU A 145 2.16 10.56 12.02
CA LEU A 145 1.82 11.57 13.00
C LEU A 145 2.60 12.84 12.61
N GLU A 146 1.89 13.90 12.22
CA GLU A 146 2.50 15.20 11.93
C GLU A 146 3.52 15.53 13.02
N ALA A 147 4.77 15.74 12.61
CA ALA A 147 5.82 16.11 13.53
C ALA A 147 5.35 17.33 14.35
N PRO A 148 5.50 17.32 15.69
CA PRO A 148 5.07 18.43 16.51
C PRO A 148 5.72 19.71 15.99
N PRO A 149 4.99 20.85 15.95
CA PRO A 149 5.49 22.08 15.36
C PRO A 149 6.84 22.44 16.00
N GLU A 150 7.83 22.77 15.15
CA GLU A 150 9.15 23.22 15.60
C GLU A 150 8.96 24.28 16.68
N VAL A 151 9.39 23.95 17.90
CA VAL A 151 9.36 24.88 19.02
C VAL A 151 10.38 25.96 18.69
N GLU A 152 9.91 27.16 18.31
CA GLU A 152 10.79 28.31 18.09
C GLU A 152 11.67 28.51 19.33
N GLU A 153 12.99 28.36 19.17
CA GLU A 153 13.93 28.61 20.26
C GLU A 153 13.81 30.07 20.73
N PRO A 154 13.79 30.32 22.06
CA PRO A 154 13.65 31.67 22.56
C PRO A 154 14.83 32.54 22.14
N VAL A 155 14.53 33.60 21.38
CA VAL A 155 15.47 34.63 20.94
C VAL A 155 16.30 35.15 22.12
N SER A 156 17.58 34.78 22.17
CA SER A 156 18.49 35.24 23.22
C SER A 156 18.72 36.75 23.10
N LYS A 157 18.25 37.51 24.09
CA LYS A 157 18.56 38.93 24.23
C LYS A 157 20.01 39.08 24.71
N LYS A 158 20.94 39.44 23.82
CA LYS A 158 22.28 39.91 24.23
C LYS A 158 22.36 41.44 24.31
N THR A 159 22.80 41.86 25.48
CA THR A 159 22.79 43.17 26.12
C THR A 159 23.75 44.18 25.45
N LYS A 160 23.29 45.40 25.17
CA LYS A 160 24.14 46.53 24.74
C LYS A 160 25.06 46.97 25.91
N LYS A 161 26.37 46.72 25.82
CA LYS A 161 27.39 47.34 26.71
C LYS A 161 27.54 48.83 26.36
N LYS A 162 27.15 49.72 27.29
CA LYS A 162 27.45 51.16 27.24
C LYS A 162 28.96 51.41 27.46
N LYS A 163 29.62 52.06 26.50
CA LYS A 163 30.97 52.64 26.67
C LYS A 163 30.90 53.83 27.65
N LYS A 164 31.59 53.77 28.80
CA LYS A 164 31.87 54.94 29.65
C LYS A 164 33.07 55.70 29.08
N LYS A 165 32.85 56.91 28.56
CA LYS A 165 33.89 57.92 28.31
C LYS A 165 34.46 58.38 29.66
N HIS A 166 35.76 58.23 29.87
CA HIS A 166 36.49 58.99 30.88
C HIS A 166 37.17 60.17 30.17
N GLY A 167 36.58 61.35 30.30
CA GLY A 167 37.32 62.61 30.16
C GLY A 167 37.80 63.02 31.55
N LYS A 168 39.11 63.27 31.69
CA LYS A 168 39.64 64.10 32.77
C LYS A 168 40.38 65.26 32.11
N ALA A 169 39.92 66.45 32.43
CA ALA A 169 40.60 67.71 32.24
C ALA A 169 41.44 67.99 33.49
N LEU A 170 42.70 68.41 33.28
CA LEU A 170 43.39 69.58 33.83
C LEU A 170 44.85 69.51 33.41
#